data_AF-A0A0F9WG03-F1
#
_entry.id   AF-A0A0F9WG03-F1
#
_cell.length_a   1.000
_cell.length_b   1.000
_cell.length_c   1.000
_cell.angle_alpha   90.00
_cell.angle_beta   90.00
_cell.angle_gamma   90.00
#
_symmetry.space_group_name_H-M   'P 1'
#
loop_
_entity.id
_entity.type
_entity.pdbx_description
1 polymer ?
#
loop_
_entity_poly.entity_id
_entity_poly.type
_entity_poly.pdbx_seq_one_letter_code
_entity_poly.pdbx_strand_id
1 'polypeptide(L)'
;MDTIKNMLLVNFTENNLYILFFYYHQMNPIEVMYFWNCVLNLLDESNVLLVLGFIFDLQDTPLHFPRYAQKSLNFHIHQVNKKIAKLLSKEYIFYVKNLKLFKFAKELKAQYLHEKKFDSNLFFVNNLYELLIKTSTIEISNSIESYFNFVSFDNVSVDVTSKLLNNIYIVELKQRNLYVKYICTILTDPKDILDFIFYHMTEEEPSILVEYIYLLNKTLYNSLLNVLYENKRFYRVEIIRLFFDINLVKLDLKDENIELIKYFLVNKPIFVNDLYEVLKNKVSKKHLTGLYIEHYEILKHYKFDLNIEDLLSIASDKPDLLYEIYDMSLDGEQKQRFYSIFKMLDEDFIINFLIKHSDLDLVSYLLTNRQLKNNLKNYIITRYKNIPALVYKMFIYFDKSDVVNYIEDFLIDKKSLEYFLFVLKPTDILIYAHEMSNISKGIKILDLCFDSPAFNENDFIYTLNTIEDSMPALIIRTLILTYKKYPHLRNFTVNFLYKIINKNALQNSKLKTGIIKCLEILKSSSVEIIASLSEERILTILDGSKMLKDLCIETVYKADCKYSKEYNILRDVLRKYY
;
A
#
# COMPACT_ATOMS: atom_id res chain seq x y z
N MET A 1 43.18 13.52 57.15
CA MET A 1 42.16 14.58 56.96
C MET A 1 42.49 15.43 55.76
N ASP A 2 43.65 16.08 55.72
CA ASP A 2 44.06 16.91 54.57
C ASP A 2 44.23 16.13 53.27
N THR A 3 44.62 14.86 53.32
CA THR A 3 44.70 13.96 52.16
C THR A 3 43.31 13.62 51.59
N ILE A 4 42.35 13.25 52.44
CA ILE A 4 40.96 12.98 52.02
C ILE A 4 40.29 14.25 51.49
N LYS A 5 40.53 15.39 52.16
CA LYS A 5 40.05 16.70 51.74
C LYS A 5 40.66 17.12 50.39
N ASN A 6 41.97 16.93 50.18
CA ASN A 6 42.60 17.22 48.89
C ASN A 6 42.04 16.36 47.76
N MET A 7 41.83 15.05 48.01
CA MET A 7 41.36 14.10 46.99
C MET A 7 39.86 14.22 46.68
N LEU A 8 39.03 14.67 47.64
CA LEU A 8 37.58 14.84 47.45
C LEU A 8 37.13 16.26 47.06
N LEU A 9 37.91 17.30 47.36
CA LEU A 9 37.48 18.70 47.19
C LEU A 9 38.43 19.59 46.37
N VAL A 10 39.75 19.38 46.41
CA VAL A 10 40.71 20.36 45.87
C VAL A 10 41.27 19.97 44.51
N ASN A 11 41.63 18.69 44.29
CA ASN A 11 42.18 18.18 43.03
C ASN A 11 41.42 16.93 42.59
N PHE A 12 40.19 17.09 42.11
CA PHE A 12 39.40 15.95 41.64
C PHE A 12 39.93 15.43 40.28
N THR A 13 40.35 14.17 40.25
CA THR A 13 40.67 13.41 39.03
C THR A 13 40.24 11.95 39.25
N GLU A 14 39.86 11.22 38.20
CA GLU A 14 39.50 9.78 38.31
C GLU A 14 40.58 8.95 39.03
N ASN A 15 41.86 9.24 38.79
CA ASN A 15 42.99 8.62 39.49
C ASN A 15 42.93 8.76 41.02
N ASN A 16 42.42 9.90 41.53
CA ASN A 16 42.31 10.15 42.97
C ASN A 16 41.14 9.38 43.58
N LEU A 17 40.08 9.12 42.81
CA LEU A 17 38.97 8.26 43.21
C LEU A 17 39.43 6.80 43.34
N TYR A 18 40.22 6.29 42.37
CA TYR A 18 40.81 4.95 42.43
C TYR A 18 41.76 4.78 43.62
N ILE A 19 42.58 5.79 43.90
CA ILE A 19 43.47 5.81 45.07
C ILE A 19 42.64 5.77 46.37
N LEU A 20 41.53 6.52 46.45
CA LEU A 20 40.63 6.49 47.60
C LEU A 20 39.98 5.11 47.80
N PHE A 21 39.53 4.45 46.72
CA PHE A 21 39.03 3.07 46.79
C PHE A 21 40.10 2.08 47.27
N PHE A 22 41.32 2.17 46.72
CA PHE A 22 42.45 1.34 47.13
C PHE A 22 42.75 1.48 48.62
N TYR A 23 42.83 2.70 49.13
CA TYR A 23 43.07 2.93 50.56
C TYR A 23 41.88 2.50 51.41
N TYR A 24 40.64 2.76 50.98
CA TYR A 24 39.44 2.37 51.73
C TYR A 24 39.38 0.86 52.02
N HIS A 25 39.78 0.02 51.06
CA HIS A 25 39.84 -1.43 51.26
C HIS A 25 40.97 -1.92 52.18
N GLN A 26 41.97 -1.07 52.45
CA GLN A 26 43.10 -1.37 53.34
C GLN A 26 42.95 -0.75 54.74
N MET A 27 41.96 0.12 54.94
CA MET A 27 41.71 0.79 56.21
C MET A 27 41.25 -0.18 57.30
N ASN A 28 41.75 0.03 58.52
CA ASN A 28 41.24 -0.67 59.69
C ASN A 28 39.81 -0.16 60.05
N PRO A 29 39.06 -0.88 60.89
CA PRO A 29 37.68 -0.52 61.20
C PRO A 29 37.49 0.88 61.79
N ILE A 30 38.48 1.40 62.53
CA ILE A 30 38.43 2.75 63.13
C ILE A 30 38.65 3.81 62.04
N GLU A 31 39.58 3.56 61.13
CA GLU A 31 39.88 4.42 59.98
C GLU A 31 38.68 4.51 59.02
N VAL A 32 37.97 3.40 58.77
CA VAL A 32 36.74 3.39 57.96
C VAL A 32 35.64 4.26 58.60
N MET A 33 35.45 4.18 59.92
CA MET A 33 34.49 5.05 60.63
C MET A 33 34.88 6.52 60.51
N TYR A 34 36.16 6.80 60.71
CA TYR A 34 36.70 8.14 60.60
C TYR A 34 36.54 8.69 59.17
N PHE A 35 36.80 7.87 58.16
CA PHE A 35 36.61 8.21 56.75
C PHE A 35 35.18 8.66 56.46
N TRP A 36 34.16 7.88 56.83
CA TRP A 36 32.77 8.26 56.57
C TRP A 36 32.30 9.47 57.36
N ASN A 37 32.85 9.66 58.57
CA ASN A 37 32.61 10.89 59.32
C ASN A 37 33.23 12.12 58.63
N CYS A 38 34.42 11.97 58.01
CA CYS A 38 35.04 13.02 57.22
C CYS A 38 34.24 13.32 55.95
N VAL A 39 33.80 12.28 55.22
CA VAL A 39 32.94 12.43 54.04
C VAL A 39 31.65 13.17 54.39
N LEU A 40 30.99 12.80 55.51
CA LEU A 40 29.78 13.48 55.97
C LEU A 40 29.99 14.98 56.19
N ASN A 41 31.13 15.38 56.74
CA ASN A 41 31.45 16.79 57.02
C ASN A 41 31.83 17.57 55.75
N LEU A 42 32.46 16.91 54.78
CA LEU A 42 32.96 17.52 53.55
C LEU A 42 31.95 17.50 52.38
N LEU A 43 30.83 16.78 52.51
CA LEU A 43 29.83 16.66 51.45
C LEU A 43 29.10 18.00 51.18
N ASP A 44 29.07 18.43 49.92
CA ASP A 44 28.40 19.61 49.39
C ASP A 44 27.82 19.34 47.97
N GLU A 45 27.23 20.34 47.31
CA GLU A 45 26.63 20.19 45.98
C GLU A 45 27.65 19.83 44.88
N SER A 46 28.92 20.18 45.06
CA SER A 46 29.96 19.98 44.05
C SER A 46 30.48 18.54 44.01
N ASN A 47 30.41 17.82 45.14
CA ASN A 47 30.95 16.47 45.27
C ASN A 47 29.88 15.39 45.53
N VAL A 48 28.60 15.76 45.63
CA VAL A 48 27.51 14.84 45.98
C VAL A 48 27.35 13.67 45.01
N LEU A 49 27.50 13.90 43.69
CA LEU A 49 27.37 12.86 42.67
C LEU A 49 28.53 11.86 42.71
N LEU A 50 29.72 12.32 43.09
CA LEU A 50 30.91 11.49 43.23
C LEU A 50 30.80 10.55 44.42
N VAL A 51 30.37 11.07 45.57
CA VAL A 51 30.14 10.27 46.76
C VAL A 51 28.98 9.29 46.54
N LEU A 52 27.96 9.68 45.78
CA LEU A 52 26.87 8.79 45.37
C LEU A 52 27.39 7.60 44.55
N GLY A 53 28.25 7.84 43.55
CA GLY A 53 28.90 6.77 42.78
C GLY A 53 29.75 5.85 43.64
N PHE A 54 30.52 6.41 44.57
CA PHE A 54 31.35 5.66 45.53
C PHE A 54 30.50 4.77 46.45
N ILE A 55 29.33 5.24 46.88
CA ILE A 55 28.40 4.47 47.73
C ILE A 55 27.75 3.32 46.97
N PHE A 56 27.36 3.52 45.70
CA PHE A 56 26.74 2.44 44.92
C PHE A 56 27.72 1.28 44.68
N ASP A 57 28.97 1.59 44.35
CA ASP A 57 30.01 0.57 44.14
C ASP A 57 30.25 -0.28 45.40
N LEU A 58 30.22 0.36 46.58
CA LEU A 58 30.35 -0.33 47.87
C LEU A 58 29.08 -1.06 48.32
N GLN A 59 27.89 -0.71 47.82
CA GLN A 59 26.64 -1.40 48.15
C GLN A 59 26.49 -2.73 47.41
N ASP A 60 27.08 -2.84 46.23
CA ASP A 60 27.01 -4.02 45.38
C ASP A 60 27.97 -5.14 45.84
N THR A 61 28.93 -4.80 46.72
CA THR A 61 29.90 -5.76 47.26
C THR A 61 29.72 -5.99 48.77
N PRO A 62 29.59 -7.25 49.24
CA PRO A 62 29.51 -7.53 50.68
C PRO A 62 30.82 -7.17 51.40
N LEU A 63 30.76 -6.23 52.34
CA LEU A 63 31.93 -5.76 53.09
C LEU A 63 32.34 -6.75 54.18
N HIS A 64 33.65 -7.04 54.27
CA HIS A 64 34.24 -7.73 55.42
C HIS A 64 34.51 -6.71 56.52
N PHE A 65 33.66 -6.70 57.57
CA PHE A 65 33.75 -5.73 58.65
C PHE A 65 33.41 -6.38 60.00
N PRO A 66 34.09 -6.04 61.12
CA PRO A 66 33.88 -6.72 62.40
C PRO A 66 32.45 -6.57 62.92
N ARG A 67 31.84 -7.68 63.36
CA ARG A 67 30.43 -7.71 63.81
C ARG A 67 30.08 -6.64 64.86
N TYR A 68 31.00 -6.34 65.77
CA TYR A 68 30.79 -5.33 66.81
C TYR A 68 30.69 -3.89 66.27
N ALA A 69 31.27 -3.61 65.10
CA ALA A 69 31.34 -2.27 64.50
C ALA A 69 30.39 -2.08 63.29
N GLN A 70 29.78 -3.15 62.78
CA GLN A 70 28.85 -3.10 61.63
C GLN A 70 27.66 -2.15 61.84
N LYS A 71 27.05 -2.16 63.03
CA LYS A 71 25.93 -1.26 63.35
C LYS A 71 26.34 0.21 63.29
N SER A 72 27.53 0.53 63.80
CA SER A 72 28.08 1.88 63.78
C SER A 72 28.40 2.35 62.36
N LEU A 73 28.91 1.46 61.50
CA LEU A 73 29.19 1.81 60.10
C LEU A 73 27.91 2.18 59.37
N ASN A 74 26.88 1.34 59.51
CA ASN A 74 25.59 1.61 58.90
C ASN A 74 24.93 2.89 59.43
N PHE A 75 25.18 3.27 60.69
CA PHE A 75 24.76 4.57 61.20
C PHE A 75 25.43 5.73 60.44
N HIS A 76 26.76 5.68 60.23
CA HIS A 76 27.46 6.71 59.47
C HIS A 76 27.00 6.77 58.00
N ILE A 77 26.83 5.62 57.34
CA ILE A 77 26.29 5.55 55.96
C ILE A 77 24.88 6.11 55.87
N HIS A 78 24.04 5.82 56.86
CA HIS A 78 22.69 6.38 56.90
C HIS A 78 22.70 7.92 56.96
N GLN A 79 23.59 8.51 57.77
CA GLN A 79 23.74 9.96 57.85
C GLN A 79 24.22 10.56 56.52
N VAL A 80 25.18 9.90 55.86
CA VAL A 80 25.69 10.33 54.56
C VAL A 80 24.59 10.25 53.49
N ASN A 81 23.86 9.13 53.39
CA ASN A 81 22.73 8.98 52.47
C ASN A 81 21.68 10.08 52.67
N LYS A 82 21.37 10.43 53.92
CA LYS A 82 20.43 11.51 54.24
C LYS A 82 20.93 12.88 53.80
N LYS A 83 22.24 13.13 53.89
CA LYS A 83 22.85 14.39 53.43
C LYS A 83 22.90 14.45 51.90
N ILE A 84 23.21 13.34 51.22
CA ILE A 84 23.17 13.21 49.76
C ILE A 84 21.76 13.49 49.22
N ALA A 85 20.73 12.89 49.82
CA ALA A 85 19.35 13.10 49.39
C ALA A 85 18.89 14.58 49.47
N LYS A 86 19.52 15.39 50.32
CA LYS A 86 19.25 16.83 50.45
C LYS A 86 20.02 17.69 49.45
N LEU A 87 21.19 17.23 49.00
CA LEU A 87 22.12 17.97 48.14
C LEU A 87 21.97 17.62 46.65
N LEU A 88 21.28 16.53 46.30
CA LEU A 88 21.04 16.13 44.92
C LEU A 88 20.04 17.05 44.21
N SER A 89 20.35 17.43 42.97
CA SER A 89 19.42 18.17 42.11
C SER A 89 18.22 17.31 41.70
N LYS A 90 17.14 17.96 41.22
CA LYS A 90 15.89 17.27 40.83
C LYS A 90 16.08 16.21 39.75
N GLU A 91 17.07 16.36 38.89
CA GLU A 91 17.38 15.44 37.79
C GLU A 91 17.92 14.09 38.29
N TYR A 92 18.57 14.05 39.46
CA TYR A 92 19.22 12.85 40.00
C TYR A 92 18.51 12.27 41.24
N ILE A 93 17.35 12.83 41.61
CA ILE A 93 16.61 12.45 42.83
C ILE A 93 16.13 10.99 42.80
N PHE A 94 15.99 10.38 41.61
CA PHE A 94 15.58 8.99 41.48
C PHE A 94 16.60 8.01 42.06
N TYR A 95 17.90 8.35 42.09
CA TYR A 95 18.95 7.53 42.69
C TYR A 95 18.81 7.40 44.21
N VAL A 96 18.15 8.36 44.87
CA VAL A 96 17.92 8.32 46.32
C VAL A 96 17.12 7.08 46.74
N LYS A 97 16.19 6.60 45.88
CA LYS A 97 15.39 5.40 46.15
C LYS A 97 16.23 4.11 46.19
N ASN A 98 17.40 4.13 45.55
CA ASN A 98 18.28 2.97 45.44
C ASN A 98 19.36 2.93 46.54
N LEU A 99 19.51 4.00 47.33
CA LEU A 99 20.46 4.05 48.44
C LEU A 99 20.08 3.08 49.56
N LYS A 100 20.88 2.03 49.74
CA LYS A 100 20.70 1.02 50.79
C LYS A 100 21.77 1.16 51.89
N LEU A 101 21.62 0.40 52.96
CA LEU A 101 22.72 0.19 53.90
C LEU A 101 23.65 -0.89 53.35
N PHE A 102 24.92 -0.85 53.75
CA PHE A 102 25.89 -1.84 53.31
C PHE A 102 25.52 -3.24 53.81
N LYS A 103 25.76 -4.23 52.95
CA LYS A 103 25.64 -5.65 53.29
C LYS A 103 26.98 -6.15 53.80
N PHE A 104 26.98 -6.93 54.87
CA PHE A 104 28.21 -7.50 55.44
C PHE A 104 28.33 -8.98 55.13
N ALA A 105 29.53 -9.41 54.77
CA ALA A 105 29.84 -10.82 54.59
C ALA A 105 29.68 -11.56 55.92
N LYS A 106 29.00 -12.72 55.93
CA LYS A 106 28.95 -13.60 57.10
C LYS A 106 30.32 -14.24 57.26
N GLU A 107 30.95 -14.08 58.42
CA GLU A 107 32.15 -14.86 58.78
C GLU A 107 31.81 -16.36 58.72
N LEU A 108 32.28 -17.02 57.67
CA LEU A 108 32.31 -18.47 57.58
C LEU A 108 33.50 -18.97 58.39
N LYS A 109 33.21 -19.84 59.38
CA LYS A 109 34.23 -20.66 60.03
C LYS A 109 35.02 -21.39 58.94
N ALA A 110 36.34 -21.41 59.11
CA ALA A 110 37.31 -21.94 58.17
C ALA A 110 36.92 -23.32 57.62
N GLN A 111 36.85 -23.41 56.28
CA GLN A 111 37.05 -24.66 55.55
C GLN A 111 37.51 -24.33 54.13
N TYR A 112 38.63 -24.95 53.77
CA TYR A 112 39.33 -24.82 52.50
C TYR A 112 38.39 -25.08 51.30
N LEU A 113 38.19 -24.06 50.48
CA LEU A 113 37.86 -24.21 49.07
C LEU A 113 38.75 -23.24 48.31
N HIS A 114 39.81 -23.78 47.70
CA HIS A 114 40.56 -23.09 46.66
C HIS A 114 39.67 -22.95 45.42
N GLU A 115 38.75 -21.98 45.44
CA GLU A 115 38.43 -21.27 44.20
C GLU A 115 39.53 -20.21 44.07
N LYS A 116 40.44 -20.39 43.12
CA LYS A 116 41.37 -19.32 42.75
C LYS A 116 40.53 -18.15 42.26
N LYS A 117 40.30 -17.17 43.14
CA LYS A 117 39.91 -15.83 42.72
C LYS A 117 40.91 -15.40 41.66
N PHE A 118 40.40 -14.96 40.51
CA PHE A 118 41.21 -14.40 39.45
C PHE A 118 42.02 -13.23 40.02
N ASP A 119 43.34 -13.41 40.09
CA ASP A 119 44.27 -12.37 40.52
C ASP A 119 44.64 -11.57 39.28
N SER A 120 44.01 -10.40 39.13
CA SER A 120 44.16 -9.52 37.97
C SER A 120 45.61 -9.08 37.77
N ASN A 121 46.37 -8.89 38.85
CA ASN A 121 47.77 -8.53 38.76
C ASN A 121 48.60 -9.73 38.30
N LEU A 122 48.34 -10.92 38.84
CA LEU A 122 49.06 -12.13 38.43
C LEU A 122 48.76 -12.51 36.97
N PHE A 123 47.51 -12.36 36.52
CA PHE A 123 47.15 -12.63 35.13
C PHE A 123 47.73 -11.60 34.16
N PHE A 124 47.70 -10.31 34.51
CA PHE A 124 48.30 -9.25 33.70
C PHE A 124 49.82 -9.37 33.64
N VAL A 125 50.46 -9.68 34.78
CA VAL A 125 51.90 -9.96 34.85
C VAL A 125 52.24 -11.21 34.03
N ASN A 126 51.47 -12.29 34.14
CA ASN A 126 51.72 -13.50 33.35
C ASN A 126 51.48 -13.31 31.86
N ASN A 127 50.49 -12.51 31.45
CA ASN A 127 50.28 -12.16 30.05
C ASN A 127 51.37 -11.24 29.52
N LEU A 128 51.80 -10.22 30.28
CA LEU A 128 52.95 -9.40 29.94
C LEU A 128 54.22 -10.25 29.84
N TYR A 129 54.43 -11.21 30.75
CA TYR A 129 55.54 -12.16 30.70
C TYR A 129 55.45 -13.06 29.46
N GLU A 130 54.28 -13.61 29.12
CA GLU A 130 54.10 -14.39 27.90
C GLU A 130 54.32 -13.56 26.63
N LEU A 131 53.87 -12.30 26.63
CA LEU A 131 54.09 -11.34 25.55
C LEU A 131 55.59 -11.09 25.38
N LEU A 132 56.29 -10.81 26.49
CA LEU A 132 57.75 -10.62 26.54
C LEU A 132 58.49 -11.86 26.08
N ILE A 133 58.04 -13.07 26.44
CA ILE A 133 58.65 -14.34 25.99
C ILE A 133 58.45 -14.57 24.48
N LYS A 134 57.31 -14.13 23.92
CA LYS A 134 56.95 -14.32 22.50
C LYS A 134 57.45 -13.21 21.57
N THR A 135 57.76 -12.02 22.08
CA THR A 135 58.49 -10.98 21.32
C THR A 135 59.91 -11.43 21.01
N SER A 136 60.41 -11.10 19.82
CA SER A 136 61.76 -11.49 19.45
C SER A 136 62.77 -10.87 20.43
N THR A 137 63.84 -11.60 20.77
CA THR A 137 64.90 -11.11 21.65
C THR A 137 65.51 -9.80 21.16
N ILE A 138 65.41 -9.52 19.86
CA ILE A 138 65.83 -8.28 19.20
C ILE A 138 64.91 -7.11 19.59
N GLU A 139 63.59 -7.28 19.63
CA GLU A 139 62.66 -6.21 20.04
C GLU A 139 62.77 -5.87 21.52
N ILE A 140 63.00 -6.88 22.36
CA ILE A 140 63.26 -6.68 23.79
C ILE A 140 64.60 -6.00 23.99
N SER A 141 65.64 -6.42 23.26
CA SER A 141 66.96 -5.79 23.29
C SER A 141 66.88 -4.34 22.81
N ASN A 142 66.18 -4.06 21.71
CA ASN A 142 65.98 -2.71 21.18
C ASN A 142 65.17 -1.83 22.14
N SER A 143 64.17 -2.40 22.83
CA SER A 143 63.37 -1.67 23.83
C SER A 143 64.19 -1.36 25.09
N ILE A 144 65.03 -2.29 25.55
CA ILE A 144 65.94 -2.09 26.67
C ILE A 144 67.05 -1.10 26.29
N GLU A 145 67.67 -1.23 25.11
CA GLU A 145 68.65 -0.27 24.60
C GLU A 145 68.02 1.11 24.39
N SER A 146 66.77 1.20 23.93
CA SER A 146 66.02 2.45 23.82
C SER A 146 65.68 3.08 25.18
N TYR A 147 65.48 2.28 26.23
CA TYR A 147 65.15 2.78 27.56
C TYR A 147 66.39 3.25 28.34
N PHE A 148 67.55 2.64 28.07
CA PHE A 148 68.81 2.95 28.75
C PHE A 148 69.77 3.87 27.97
N ASN A 149 69.62 4.03 26.65
CA ASN A 149 70.36 5.03 25.89
C ASN A 149 69.50 6.29 25.68
N PHE A 150 69.93 7.40 26.27
CA PHE A 150 69.39 8.74 26.04
C PHE A 150 69.70 9.22 24.61
N VAL A 151 68.95 8.70 23.62
CA VAL A 151 68.90 9.26 22.28
C VAL A 151 67.43 9.54 21.95
N SER A 152 67.17 10.74 21.45
CA SER A 152 65.87 11.33 21.14
C SER A 152 64.83 10.33 20.61
N PHE A 153 63.70 10.28 21.32
CA PHE A 153 62.53 9.45 21.04
C PHE A 153 62.00 9.56 19.62
N ASP A 154 62.01 8.44 18.89
CA ASP A 154 60.88 8.05 18.05
C ASP A 154 60.09 7.01 18.85
N ASN A 155 58.86 7.37 19.27
CA ASN A 155 58.01 6.52 20.10
C ASN A 155 57.66 5.21 19.37
N VAL A 156 58.27 4.08 19.76
CA VAL A 156 57.80 2.74 19.37
C VAL A 156 56.59 2.38 20.24
N SER A 157 55.38 2.59 19.72
CA SER A 157 54.15 2.16 20.38
C SER A 157 53.94 0.65 20.15
N VAL A 158 54.07 -0.17 21.19
CA VAL A 158 53.68 -1.58 21.14
C VAL A 158 52.16 -1.65 21.22
N ASP A 159 51.50 -1.94 20.11
CA ASP A 159 50.06 -2.16 20.10
C ASP A 159 49.71 -3.56 20.60
N VAL A 160 48.97 -3.62 21.72
CA VAL A 160 48.49 -4.85 22.36
C VAL A 160 46.99 -5.07 22.16
N THR A 161 46.34 -4.22 21.36
CA THR A 161 44.88 -4.16 21.18
C THR A 161 44.31 -5.52 20.72
N SER A 162 44.76 -6.09 19.60
CA SER A 162 44.31 -7.42 19.13
C SER A 162 44.49 -8.55 20.15
N LYS A 163 45.60 -8.58 20.89
CA LYS A 163 45.85 -9.61 21.91
C LYS A 163 44.89 -9.51 23.08
N LEU A 164 44.58 -8.30 23.55
CA LEU A 164 43.64 -8.06 24.63
C LEU A 164 42.20 -8.39 24.21
N LEU A 165 41.80 -8.04 22.98
CA LEU A 165 40.47 -8.33 22.45
C LEU A 165 40.23 -9.85 22.33
N ASN A 166 41.20 -10.61 21.83
CA ASN A 166 41.08 -12.07 21.70
C ASN A 166 40.90 -12.80 23.04
N ASN A 167 41.35 -12.20 24.15
CA ASN A 167 41.22 -12.77 25.48
C ASN A 167 39.81 -12.62 26.08
N ILE A 168 38.94 -11.80 25.51
CA ILE A 168 37.56 -11.59 26.02
C ILE A 168 36.81 -12.92 26.18
N TYR A 169 36.93 -13.83 25.20
CA TYR A 169 36.19 -15.10 25.22
C TYR A 169 36.86 -16.19 26.06
N ILE A 170 38.12 -16.00 26.43
CA ILE A 170 38.87 -16.88 27.35
C ILE A 170 38.43 -16.62 28.80
N VAL A 171 37.98 -15.41 29.11
CA VAL A 171 37.47 -15.02 30.43
C VAL A 171 36.08 -15.63 30.68
N GLU A 172 35.84 -16.08 31.91
CA GLU A 172 34.55 -16.59 32.35
C GLU A 172 33.41 -15.61 32.05
N LEU A 173 32.28 -16.11 31.55
CA LEU A 173 31.15 -15.30 31.08
C LEU A 173 30.68 -14.24 32.09
N LYS A 174 30.70 -14.55 33.39
CA LYS A 174 30.32 -13.63 34.47
C LYS A 174 31.29 -12.43 34.65
N GLN A 175 32.52 -12.54 34.14
CA GLN A 175 33.58 -11.56 34.31
C GLN A 175 33.89 -10.78 33.02
N ARG A 176 33.32 -11.17 31.87
CA ARG A 176 33.58 -10.54 30.57
C ARG A 176 33.27 -9.05 30.54
N ASN A 177 32.15 -8.62 31.12
CA ASN A 177 31.79 -7.19 31.14
C ASN A 177 32.79 -6.35 31.94
N LEU A 178 33.27 -6.89 33.07
CA LEU A 178 34.32 -6.24 33.86
C LEU A 178 35.63 -6.20 33.09
N TYR A 179 36.00 -7.30 32.43
CA TYR A 179 37.19 -7.36 31.60
C TYR A 179 37.17 -6.34 30.45
N VAL A 180 36.05 -6.26 29.71
CA VAL A 180 35.83 -5.28 28.64
C VAL A 180 35.98 -3.86 29.19
N LYS A 181 35.34 -3.54 30.32
CA LYS A 181 35.47 -2.23 30.98
C LYS A 181 36.94 -1.86 31.25
N TYR A 182 37.75 -2.81 31.72
CA TYR A 182 39.17 -2.56 32.04
C TYR A 182 40.04 -2.37 30.81
N ILE A 183 39.85 -3.19 29.76
CA ILE A 183 40.69 -3.06 28.57
C ILE A 183 40.40 -1.76 27.81
N CYS A 184 39.17 -1.24 27.83
CA CYS A 184 38.77 -0.02 27.11
C CYS A 184 39.64 1.22 27.40
N THR A 185 40.24 1.30 28.58
CA THR A 185 41.14 2.41 28.95
C THR A 185 42.57 2.24 28.39
N ILE A 186 42.90 1.03 27.93
CA ILE A 186 44.23 0.64 27.45
C ILE A 186 44.24 0.47 25.92
N LEU A 187 43.11 0.14 25.30
CA LEU A 187 43.03 -0.04 23.84
C LEU A 187 43.42 1.25 23.10
N THR A 188 44.16 1.11 22.01
CA THR A 188 44.70 2.25 21.25
C THR A 188 44.48 2.14 19.75
N ASP A 189 44.40 0.94 19.17
CA ASP A 189 44.19 0.78 17.73
C ASP A 189 42.71 0.62 17.34
N PRO A 190 42.10 1.62 16.67
CA PRO A 190 40.74 1.53 16.19
C PRO A 190 40.51 0.42 15.14
N LYS A 191 41.51 0.02 14.35
CA LYS A 191 41.36 -1.01 13.31
C LYS A 191 41.14 -2.38 13.91
N ASP A 192 41.99 -2.77 14.86
CA ASP A 192 41.90 -4.04 15.58
C ASP A 192 40.55 -4.18 16.32
N ILE A 193 40.06 -3.08 16.91
CA ILE A 193 38.75 -3.04 17.58
C ILE A 193 37.62 -3.26 16.58
N LEU A 194 37.63 -2.56 15.44
CA LEU A 194 36.59 -2.73 14.42
C LEU A 194 36.65 -4.12 13.78
N ASP A 195 37.83 -4.69 13.59
CA ASP A 195 38.00 -6.07 13.13
C ASP A 195 37.42 -7.07 14.14
N PHE A 196 37.70 -6.89 15.43
CA PHE A 196 37.07 -7.69 16.47
C PHE A 196 35.54 -7.58 16.44
N ILE A 197 34.98 -6.36 16.35
CA ILE A 197 33.53 -6.15 16.24
C ILE A 197 32.98 -6.87 15.01
N PHE A 198 33.68 -6.81 13.87
CA PHE A 198 33.27 -7.44 12.63
C PHE A 198 33.22 -8.97 12.73
N TYR A 199 34.21 -9.59 13.35
CA TYR A 199 34.26 -11.06 13.50
C TYR A 199 33.30 -11.59 14.57
N HIS A 200 32.90 -10.76 15.54
CA HIS A 200 32.05 -11.15 16.68
C HIS A 200 30.67 -10.49 16.71
N MET A 201 30.18 -9.98 15.58
CA MET A 201 28.95 -9.16 15.49
C MET A 201 27.65 -9.79 16.02
N THR A 202 27.63 -11.11 16.26
CA THR A 202 26.49 -11.85 16.83
C THR A 202 26.52 -11.95 18.36
N GLU A 203 27.62 -11.54 18.99
CA GLU A 203 27.85 -11.66 20.43
C GLU A 203 27.48 -10.34 21.15
N GLU A 204 27.32 -10.38 22.48
CA GLU A 204 26.92 -9.20 23.26
C GLU A 204 28.12 -8.28 23.55
N GLU A 205 29.32 -8.85 23.61
CA GLU A 205 30.56 -8.20 24.00
C GLU A 205 30.95 -7.01 23.11
N PRO A 206 30.82 -7.05 21.77
CA PRO A 206 31.05 -5.87 20.92
C PRO A 206 30.18 -4.66 21.27
N SER A 207 28.91 -4.89 21.65
CA SER A 207 28.01 -3.80 22.03
C SER A 207 28.45 -3.12 23.33
N ILE A 208 28.81 -3.94 24.32
CA ILE A 208 29.33 -3.51 25.62
C ILE A 208 30.68 -2.79 25.44
N LEU A 209 31.54 -3.30 24.55
CA LEU A 209 32.82 -2.70 24.20
C LEU A 209 32.65 -1.28 23.64
N VAL A 210 31.77 -1.11 22.65
CA VAL A 210 31.51 0.21 22.04
C VAL A 210 30.89 1.17 23.06
N GLU A 211 29.99 0.70 23.92
CA GLU A 211 29.40 1.49 24.99
C GLU A 211 30.46 1.99 25.99
N TYR A 212 31.34 1.10 26.48
CA TYR A 212 32.42 1.51 27.38
C TYR A 212 33.45 2.42 26.72
N ILE A 213 33.80 2.19 25.45
CA ILE A 213 34.70 3.10 24.72
C ILE A 213 34.06 4.49 24.58
N TYR A 214 32.77 4.55 24.26
CA TYR A 214 32.03 5.81 24.18
C TYR A 214 32.04 6.60 25.50
N LEU A 215 31.86 5.89 26.62
CA LEU A 215 31.79 6.50 27.96
C LEU A 215 33.16 6.86 28.56
N LEU A 216 34.16 6.00 28.38
CA LEU A 216 35.45 6.08 29.08
C LEU A 216 36.60 6.61 28.20
N ASN A 217 36.50 6.51 26.87
CA ASN A 217 37.58 6.87 25.96
C ASN A 217 37.04 7.53 24.67
N LYS A 218 36.51 8.75 24.82
CA LYS A 218 35.87 9.50 23.71
C LYS A 218 36.83 9.76 22.54
N THR A 219 38.11 9.93 22.80
CA THR A 219 39.15 10.11 21.76
C THR A 219 39.31 8.88 20.88
N LEU A 220 39.34 7.68 21.49
CA LEU A 220 39.36 6.43 20.76
C LEU A 220 38.04 6.21 20.02
N TYR A 221 36.91 6.53 20.64
CA TYR A 221 35.59 6.45 20.00
C TYR A 221 35.52 7.28 18.71
N ASN A 222 36.01 8.52 18.72
CA ASN A 222 36.04 9.36 17.53
C ASN A 222 37.00 8.80 16.46
N SER A 223 38.10 8.18 16.87
CA SER A 223 39.05 7.53 15.97
C SER A 223 38.44 6.27 15.33
N LEU A 224 37.67 5.48 16.08
CA LEU A 224 36.87 4.37 15.56
C LEU A 224 35.89 4.83 14.50
N LEU A 225 35.15 5.91 14.76
CA LEU A 225 34.21 6.47 13.79
C LEU A 225 34.92 6.89 12.49
N ASN A 226 36.09 7.52 12.56
CA ASN A 226 36.84 7.91 11.37
C ASN A 226 37.27 6.69 10.53
N VAL A 227 37.82 5.66 11.16
CA VAL A 227 38.22 4.42 10.46
C VAL A 227 36.99 3.69 9.90
N LEU A 228 35.88 3.71 10.63
CA LEU A 228 34.60 3.15 10.17
C LEU A 228 34.12 3.87 8.92
N TYR A 229 34.16 5.21 8.87
CA TYR A 229 33.75 5.98 7.69
C TYR A 229 34.62 5.70 6.47
N GLU A 230 35.93 5.54 6.67
CA GLU A 230 36.89 5.27 5.58
C GLU A 230 36.77 3.85 4.99
N ASN A 231 36.25 2.88 5.76
CA ASN A 231 36.27 1.48 5.37
C ASN A 231 34.87 0.86 5.23
N LYS A 232 34.44 0.71 3.97
CA LYS A 232 33.10 0.21 3.59
C LYS A 232 32.79 -1.21 4.06
N ARG A 233 33.79 -2.04 4.41
CA ARG A 233 33.55 -3.41 4.91
C ARG A 233 32.70 -3.43 6.19
N PHE A 234 32.70 -2.32 6.94
CA PHE A 234 31.96 -2.16 8.18
C PHE A 234 30.54 -1.60 8.00
N TYR A 235 30.11 -1.30 6.77
CA TYR A 235 28.77 -0.75 6.48
C TYR A 235 27.70 -1.86 6.53
N ARG A 236 27.55 -2.47 7.70
CA ARG A 236 26.57 -3.51 8.02
C ARG A 236 25.67 -3.03 9.14
N VAL A 237 24.39 -3.39 9.09
CA VAL A 237 23.39 -2.95 10.09
C VAL A 237 23.80 -3.39 11.49
N GLU A 238 24.34 -4.59 11.63
CA GLU A 238 24.75 -5.20 12.89
C GLU A 238 25.85 -4.41 13.60
N ILE A 239 26.75 -3.79 12.83
CA ILE A 239 27.88 -3.00 13.31
C ILE A 239 27.44 -1.55 13.53
N ILE A 240 26.80 -0.96 12.53
CA ILE A 240 26.41 0.45 12.53
C ILE A 240 25.44 0.77 13.68
N ARG A 241 24.53 -0.14 14.02
CA ARG A 241 23.61 0.04 15.15
C ARG A 241 24.30 0.16 16.52
N LEU A 242 25.55 -0.28 16.65
CA LEU A 242 26.30 -0.23 17.91
C LEU A 242 26.81 1.18 18.24
N PHE A 243 26.89 2.07 17.24
CA PHE A 243 27.44 3.41 17.42
C PHE A 243 26.34 4.46 17.62
N PHE A 244 26.53 5.34 18.60
CA PHE A 244 25.57 6.36 18.99
C PHE A 244 25.68 7.66 18.16
N ASP A 245 26.89 8.16 17.89
CA ASP A 245 27.13 9.46 17.22
C ASP A 245 27.53 9.31 15.74
N ILE A 246 26.71 8.58 14.98
CA ILE A 246 26.97 8.43 13.54
C ILE A 246 26.57 9.68 12.77
N ASN A 247 27.47 10.11 11.88
CA ASN A 247 27.21 11.14 10.88
C ASN A 247 26.95 10.50 9.52
N LEU A 248 25.70 10.57 9.06
CA LEU A 248 25.27 9.93 7.82
C LEU A 248 25.93 10.52 6.57
N VAL A 249 26.27 11.81 6.57
CA VAL A 249 26.92 12.49 5.44
C VAL A 249 28.33 11.93 5.18
N LYS A 250 29.00 11.45 6.24
CA LYS A 250 30.33 10.81 6.12
C LYS A 250 30.26 9.37 5.64
N LEU A 251 29.09 8.72 5.72
CA LEU A 251 28.89 7.39 5.16
C LEU A 251 28.64 7.52 3.65
N ASP A 252 29.52 6.94 2.83
CA ASP A 252 29.36 6.90 1.37
C ASP A 252 28.37 5.80 0.96
N LEU A 253 27.11 5.93 1.40
CA LEU A 253 26.03 4.97 1.14
C LEU A 253 25.65 4.96 -0.35
N LYS A 254 25.55 3.74 -0.90
CA LYS A 254 25.16 3.45 -2.29
C LYS A 254 24.22 2.24 -2.34
N ASP A 255 23.93 1.75 -3.54
CA ASP A 255 23.13 0.54 -3.80
C ASP A 255 23.56 -0.69 -3.01
N GLU A 256 24.86 -0.87 -2.78
CA GLU A 256 25.38 -2.01 -2.02
C GLU A 256 24.95 -1.99 -0.54
N ASN A 257 24.48 -0.83 -0.04
CA ASN A 257 24.15 -0.59 1.36
C ASN A 257 22.63 -0.41 1.58
N ILE A 258 21.79 -0.94 0.71
CA ILE A 258 20.32 -0.78 0.79
C ILE A 258 19.76 -1.20 2.15
N GLU A 259 20.20 -2.32 2.72
CA GLU A 259 19.73 -2.77 4.04
C GLU A 259 20.05 -1.78 5.15
N LEU A 260 21.19 -1.07 5.03
CA LEU A 260 21.56 -0.03 5.97
C LEU A 260 20.71 1.24 5.79
N ILE A 261 20.40 1.60 4.54
CA ILE A 261 19.48 2.69 4.21
C ILE A 261 18.08 2.40 4.80
N LYS A 262 17.57 1.18 4.61
CA LYS A 262 16.29 0.72 5.21
C LYS A 262 16.31 0.84 6.72
N TYR A 263 17.39 0.39 7.36
CA TYR A 263 17.55 0.51 8.81
C TYR A 263 17.44 1.96 9.29
N PHE A 264 18.13 2.90 8.63
CA PHE A 264 18.06 4.32 9.01
C PHE A 264 16.69 4.95 8.75
N LEU A 265 16.04 4.63 7.61
CA LEU A 265 14.69 5.12 7.30
C LEU A 265 13.67 4.74 8.40
N VAL A 266 13.74 3.52 8.91
CA VAL A 266 12.78 3.00 9.90
C VAL A 266 13.13 3.42 11.33
N ASN A 267 14.40 3.31 11.72
CA ASN A 267 14.81 3.40 13.12
C ASN A 267 15.36 4.77 13.53
N LYS A 268 15.69 5.64 12.57
CA LYS A 268 16.31 6.94 12.84
C LYS A 268 15.66 8.07 12.01
N PRO A 269 14.44 8.51 12.38
CA PRO A 269 13.69 9.53 11.64
C PRO A 269 14.43 10.86 11.46
N ILE A 270 15.33 11.19 12.39
CA ILE A 270 16.14 12.42 12.35
C ILE A 270 17.00 12.50 11.08
N PHE A 271 17.42 11.36 10.51
CA PHE A 271 18.28 11.32 9.34
C PHE A 271 17.53 11.28 8.00
N VAL A 272 16.21 11.34 7.97
CA VAL A 272 15.44 11.16 6.72
C VAL A 272 15.78 12.26 5.68
N ASN A 273 16.03 13.50 6.13
CA ASN A 273 16.46 14.59 5.24
C ASN A 273 17.84 14.32 4.62
N ASP A 274 18.80 13.86 5.43
CA ASP A 274 20.15 13.54 4.94
C ASP A 274 20.12 12.32 4.00
N LEU A 275 19.28 11.34 4.31
CA LEU A 275 19.03 10.17 3.47
C LEU A 275 18.38 10.54 2.14
N TYR A 276 17.50 11.53 2.12
CA TYR A 276 16.88 11.98 0.87
C TYR A 276 17.94 12.43 -0.16
N GLU A 277 18.95 13.21 0.28
CA GLU A 277 20.05 13.63 -0.60
C GLU A 277 20.91 12.43 -1.09
N VAL A 278 21.10 11.43 -0.24
CA VAL A 278 21.78 10.18 -0.63
C VAL A 278 20.95 9.41 -1.66
N LEU A 279 19.66 9.20 -1.38
CA LEU A 279 18.72 8.48 -2.25
C LEU A 279 18.60 9.15 -3.62
N LYS A 280 18.58 10.48 -3.66
CA LYS A 280 18.47 11.25 -4.89
C LYS A 280 19.70 11.15 -5.78
N ASN A 281 20.90 11.16 -5.19
CA ASN A 281 22.14 11.36 -5.94
C ASN A 281 23.00 10.09 -6.09
N LYS A 282 22.88 9.13 -5.17
CA LYS A 282 23.83 7.99 -5.06
C LYS A 282 23.18 6.61 -5.22
N VAL A 283 21.85 6.53 -5.18
CA VAL A 283 21.12 5.25 -5.32
C VAL A 283 20.53 5.15 -6.73
N SER A 284 20.66 3.98 -7.37
CA SER A 284 20.10 3.77 -8.70
C SER A 284 18.58 3.78 -8.66
N LYS A 285 17.97 4.17 -9.79
CA LYS A 285 16.51 4.30 -9.92
C LYS A 285 15.76 3.01 -9.55
N LYS A 286 16.30 1.85 -9.91
CA LYS A 286 15.69 0.54 -9.61
C LYS A 286 15.57 0.28 -8.11
N HIS A 287 16.62 0.60 -7.34
CA HIS A 287 16.59 0.42 -5.89
C HIS A 287 15.78 1.52 -5.20
N LEU A 288 15.82 2.74 -5.75
CA LEU A 288 15.01 3.85 -5.28
C LEU A 288 13.50 3.54 -5.39
N THR A 289 13.03 3.03 -6.52
CA THR A 289 11.60 2.68 -6.69
C THR A 289 11.17 1.60 -5.70
N GLY A 290 11.97 0.56 -5.50
CA GLY A 290 11.72 -0.48 -4.48
C GLY A 290 11.63 0.09 -3.07
N LEU A 291 12.59 0.93 -2.67
CA LEU A 291 12.59 1.62 -1.37
C LEU A 291 11.38 2.53 -1.20
N TYR A 292 10.99 3.24 -2.26
CA TYR A 292 9.83 4.13 -2.24
C TYR A 292 8.51 3.37 -2.07
N ILE A 293 8.37 2.18 -2.68
CA ILE A 293 7.21 1.31 -2.48
C ILE A 293 7.17 0.79 -1.04
N GLU A 294 8.29 0.26 -0.54
CA GLU A 294 8.39 -0.33 0.81
C GLU A 294 8.15 0.72 1.92
N HIS A 295 8.67 1.93 1.75
CA HIS A 295 8.65 2.99 2.77
C HIS A 295 7.88 4.24 2.33
N TYR A 296 6.82 4.05 1.54
CA TYR A 296 6.01 5.13 0.96
C TYR A 296 5.54 6.18 1.97
N GLU A 297 5.05 5.77 3.14
CA GLU A 297 4.55 6.70 4.16
C GLU A 297 5.58 7.72 4.65
N ILE A 298 6.86 7.33 4.67
CA ILE A 298 7.97 8.19 5.07
C ILE A 298 8.41 9.06 3.87
N LEU A 299 8.49 8.46 2.69
CA LEU A 299 9.10 9.05 1.51
C LEU A 299 8.14 9.90 0.66
N LYS A 300 6.82 9.76 0.80
CA LYS A 300 5.80 10.45 -0.02
C LYS A 300 5.90 11.99 -0.02
N HIS A 301 6.50 12.57 1.01
CA HIS A 301 6.67 14.02 1.12
C HIS A 301 7.92 14.54 0.40
N TYR A 302 8.77 13.64 -0.10
CA TYR A 302 10.04 13.96 -0.75
C TYR A 302 9.92 13.77 -2.26
N LYS A 303 10.37 14.77 -3.02
CA LYS A 303 10.29 14.75 -4.48
C LYS A 303 11.51 14.09 -5.09
N PHE A 304 11.34 12.95 -5.73
CA PHE A 304 12.39 12.29 -6.49
C PHE A 304 12.24 12.58 -7.99
N ASP A 305 13.36 12.64 -8.73
CA ASP A 305 13.37 12.80 -10.20
C ASP A 305 13.03 11.46 -10.89
N LEU A 306 11.81 10.99 -10.62
CA LEU A 306 11.22 9.80 -11.21
C LEU A 306 10.46 10.19 -12.49
N ASN A 307 10.59 9.38 -13.53
CA ASN A 307 9.79 9.57 -14.73
C ASN A 307 8.36 9.02 -14.52
N ILE A 308 7.47 9.29 -15.48
CA ILE A 308 6.07 8.84 -15.40
C ILE A 308 5.96 7.32 -15.32
N GLU A 309 6.81 6.57 -16.01
CA GLU A 309 6.81 5.11 -15.98
C GLU A 309 7.18 4.53 -14.62
N ASP A 310 8.14 5.15 -13.94
CA ASP A 310 8.55 4.81 -12.58
C ASP A 310 7.39 5.09 -11.61
N LEU A 311 6.74 6.24 -11.75
CA LEU A 311 5.57 6.61 -10.92
C LEU A 311 4.39 5.67 -11.14
N LEU A 312 4.09 5.29 -12.38
CA LEU A 312 3.04 4.31 -12.69
C LEU A 312 3.36 2.92 -12.12
N SER A 313 4.64 2.53 -12.11
CA SER A 313 5.07 1.30 -11.45
C SER A 313 4.82 1.36 -9.94
N ILE A 314 5.16 2.47 -9.28
CA ILE A 314 4.93 2.65 -7.84
C ILE A 314 3.42 2.70 -7.53
N ALA A 315 2.64 3.40 -8.35
CA ALA A 315 1.20 3.56 -8.19
C ALA A 315 0.43 2.24 -8.26
N SER A 316 1.03 1.20 -8.86
CA SER A 316 0.44 -0.14 -8.90
C SER A 316 0.38 -0.79 -7.51
N ASP A 317 1.33 -0.48 -6.62
CA ASP A 317 1.35 -0.93 -5.23
C ASP A 317 0.82 0.13 -4.26
N LYS A 318 0.95 1.42 -4.60
CA LYS A 318 0.53 2.58 -3.79
C LYS A 318 -0.46 3.47 -4.56
N PRO A 319 -1.77 3.12 -4.58
CA PRO A 319 -2.75 3.76 -5.45
C PRO A 319 -2.96 5.25 -5.21
N ASP A 320 -2.67 5.77 -4.01
CA ASP A 320 -2.82 7.20 -3.69
C ASP A 320 -2.02 8.11 -4.64
N LEU A 321 -0.91 7.61 -5.17
CA LEU A 321 -0.09 8.33 -6.14
C LEU A 321 -0.83 8.62 -7.47
N LEU A 322 -1.88 7.85 -7.79
CA LEU A 322 -2.69 8.06 -9.00
C LEU A 322 -3.36 9.44 -9.03
N TYR A 323 -3.67 10.03 -7.86
CA TYR A 323 -4.19 11.38 -7.81
C TYR A 323 -3.17 12.42 -8.29
N GLU A 324 -1.90 12.24 -7.96
CA GLU A 324 -0.83 13.14 -8.40
C GLU A 324 -0.48 12.91 -9.87
N ILE A 325 -0.44 11.64 -10.31
CA ILE A 325 -0.15 11.28 -11.70
C ILE A 325 -1.25 11.81 -12.65
N TYR A 326 -2.51 11.83 -12.21
CA TYR A 326 -3.62 12.32 -13.02
C TYR A 326 -3.46 13.79 -13.46
N ASP A 327 -2.87 14.62 -12.61
CA ASP A 327 -2.63 16.03 -12.91
C ASP A 327 -1.41 16.24 -13.83
N MET A 328 -0.68 15.18 -14.18
CA MET A 328 0.44 15.20 -15.10
C MET A 328 -0.02 15.05 -16.57
N SER A 329 0.75 15.61 -17.50
CA SER A 329 0.50 15.42 -18.93
C SER A 329 0.95 14.02 -19.37
N LEU A 330 0.00 13.08 -19.45
CA LEU A 330 0.23 11.72 -19.93
C LEU A 330 0.07 11.63 -21.45
N ASP A 331 0.98 10.92 -22.11
CA ASP A 331 0.80 10.53 -23.51
C ASP A 331 -0.21 9.36 -23.66
N GLY A 332 -0.47 8.95 -24.91
CA GLY A 332 -1.47 7.92 -25.19
C GLY A 332 -1.16 6.54 -24.59
N GLU A 333 0.12 6.15 -24.52
CA GLU A 333 0.54 4.86 -23.97
C GLU A 333 0.52 4.90 -22.43
N GLN A 334 1.05 5.98 -21.86
CA GLN A 334 1.03 6.26 -20.43
C GLN A 334 -0.41 6.31 -19.89
N LYS A 335 -1.34 6.93 -20.62
CA LYS A 335 -2.76 7.01 -20.23
C LYS A 335 -3.42 5.63 -20.23
N GLN A 336 -3.09 4.75 -21.18
CA GLN A 336 -3.58 3.37 -21.17
C GLN A 336 -3.02 2.59 -19.98
N ARG A 337 -1.72 2.72 -19.70
CA ARG A 337 -1.09 2.09 -18.54
C ARG A 337 -1.69 2.59 -17.23
N PHE A 338 -1.90 3.90 -17.11
CA PHE A 338 -2.59 4.54 -15.97
C PHE A 338 -3.97 3.91 -15.73
N TYR A 339 -4.82 3.82 -16.76
CA TYR A 339 -6.14 3.19 -16.61
C TYR A 339 -6.08 1.70 -16.29
N SER A 340 -5.06 0.98 -16.77
CA SER A 340 -4.89 -0.44 -16.48
C SER A 340 -4.73 -0.73 -14.99
N ILE A 341 -4.15 0.20 -14.22
CA ILE A 341 -3.97 0.06 -12.77
C ILE A 341 -5.33 -0.04 -12.08
N PHE A 342 -6.31 0.79 -12.48
CA PHE A 342 -7.67 0.80 -11.92
C PHE A 342 -8.42 -0.52 -12.09
N LYS A 343 -7.98 -1.41 -12.98
CA LYS A 343 -8.60 -2.73 -13.16
C LYS A 343 -8.53 -3.58 -11.89
N MET A 344 -7.44 -3.49 -11.14
CA MET A 344 -7.18 -4.33 -9.96
C MET A 344 -7.47 -3.63 -8.62
N LEU A 345 -7.79 -2.33 -8.64
CA LEU A 345 -8.03 -1.56 -7.42
C LEU A 345 -9.37 -1.88 -6.77
N ASP A 346 -9.46 -1.54 -5.48
CA ASP A 346 -10.70 -1.62 -4.72
C ASP A 346 -11.80 -0.69 -5.29
N GLU A 347 -13.07 -1.10 -5.15
CA GLU A 347 -14.20 -0.35 -5.68
C GLU A 347 -14.35 1.02 -5.02
N ASP A 348 -14.13 1.14 -3.71
CA ASP A 348 -14.31 2.39 -2.98
C ASP A 348 -13.26 3.42 -3.40
N PHE A 349 -12.02 2.98 -3.63
CA PHE A 349 -10.97 3.84 -4.17
C PHE A 349 -11.37 4.43 -5.53
N ILE A 350 -11.86 3.57 -6.44
CA ILE A 350 -12.25 3.99 -7.80
C ILE A 350 -13.42 4.98 -7.75
N ILE A 351 -14.41 4.72 -6.90
CA ILE A 351 -15.55 5.63 -6.72
C ILE A 351 -15.06 6.98 -6.22
N ASN A 352 -14.22 7.01 -5.19
CA ASN A 352 -13.66 8.26 -4.65
C ASN A 352 -12.85 9.03 -5.71
N PHE A 353 -12.07 8.32 -6.52
CA PHE A 353 -11.34 8.91 -7.63
C PHE A 353 -12.28 9.53 -8.68
N LEU A 354 -13.31 8.79 -9.09
CA LEU A 354 -14.30 9.27 -10.06
C LEU A 354 -15.17 10.41 -9.53
N ILE A 355 -15.46 10.46 -8.23
CA ILE A 355 -16.15 11.59 -7.59
C ILE A 355 -15.31 12.86 -7.74
N LYS A 356 -13.99 12.77 -7.57
CA LYS A 356 -13.08 13.91 -7.62
C LYS A 356 -12.81 14.40 -9.05
N HIS A 357 -12.62 13.50 -10.01
CA HIS A 357 -12.13 13.85 -11.35
C HIS A 357 -13.13 13.68 -12.50
N SER A 358 -14.22 12.91 -12.32
CA SER A 358 -15.25 12.68 -13.36
C SER A 358 -14.71 12.27 -14.74
N ASP A 359 -13.68 11.42 -14.79
CA ASP A 359 -13.01 10.99 -16.03
C ASP A 359 -13.86 9.99 -16.83
N LEU A 360 -14.37 10.43 -17.99
CA LEU A 360 -15.18 9.62 -18.90
C LEU A 360 -14.39 8.51 -19.61
N ASP A 361 -13.11 8.75 -19.91
CA ASP A 361 -12.26 7.78 -20.59
C ASP A 361 -11.93 6.62 -19.64
N LEU A 362 -11.69 6.92 -18.36
CA LEU A 362 -11.55 5.90 -17.32
C LEU A 362 -12.84 5.08 -17.17
N VAL A 363 -14.01 5.71 -17.12
CA VAL A 363 -15.29 4.99 -17.05
C VAL A 363 -15.48 4.09 -18.28
N SER A 364 -15.20 4.60 -19.47
CA SER A 364 -15.23 3.85 -20.72
C SER A 364 -14.28 2.64 -20.69
N TYR A 365 -13.09 2.82 -20.14
CA TYR A 365 -12.09 1.76 -19.95
C TYR A 365 -12.59 0.70 -18.96
N LEU A 366 -13.10 1.10 -17.80
CA LEU A 366 -13.62 0.20 -16.76
C LEU A 366 -14.78 -0.65 -17.28
N LEU A 367 -15.74 -0.05 -17.97
CA LEU A 367 -16.88 -0.76 -18.58
C LEU A 367 -16.45 -1.86 -19.55
N THR A 368 -15.28 -1.70 -20.19
CA THR A 368 -14.78 -2.64 -21.20
C THR A 368 -13.84 -3.69 -20.60
N ASN A 369 -13.01 -3.31 -19.62
CA ASN A 369 -11.90 -4.12 -19.15
C ASN A 369 -12.09 -4.73 -17.76
N ARG A 370 -13.17 -4.37 -17.05
CA ARG A 370 -13.50 -4.85 -15.71
C ARG A 370 -14.98 -5.18 -15.60
N GLN A 371 -15.29 -6.34 -15.02
CA GLN A 371 -16.67 -6.65 -14.64
C GLN A 371 -17.06 -5.80 -13.43
N LEU A 372 -18.01 -4.90 -13.61
CA LEU A 372 -18.51 -4.03 -12.54
C LEU A 372 -19.41 -4.83 -11.58
N LYS A 373 -19.19 -4.68 -10.27
CA LYS A 373 -19.99 -5.30 -9.21
C LYS A 373 -20.50 -4.24 -8.22
N ASN A 374 -21.42 -4.66 -7.35
CA ASN A 374 -21.84 -3.97 -6.14
C ASN A 374 -21.98 -2.44 -6.26
N ASN A 375 -21.19 -1.70 -5.49
CA ASN A 375 -21.28 -0.26 -5.33
C ASN A 375 -20.78 0.48 -6.56
N LEU A 376 -19.70 -0.01 -7.18
CA LEU A 376 -19.12 0.62 -8.37
C LEU A 376 -20.09 0.54 -9.56
N LYS A 377 -20.75 -0.61 -9.76
CA LYS A 377 -21.81 -0.76 -10.76
C LYS A 377 -22.91 0.29 -10.53
N ASN A 378 -23.45 0.36 -9.32
CA ASN A 378 -24.54 1.28 -8.99
C ASN A 378 -24.12 2.75 -9.20
N TYR A 379 -22.93 3.13 -8.73
CA TYR A 379 -22.40 4.48 -8.91
C TYR A 379 -22.29 4.86 -10.40
N ILE A 380 -21.63 4.00 -11.21
CA ILE A 380 -21.44 4.28 -12.63
C ILE A 380 -22.79 4.38 -13.35
N ILE A 381 -23.73 3.47 -13.05
CA ILE A 381 -25.07 3.48 -13.63
C ILE A 381 -25.82 4.75 -13.31
N THR A 382 -25.94 5.10 -12.04
CA THR A 382 -26.70 6.27 -11.63
C THR A 382 -26.11 7.57 -12.18
N ARG A 383 -24.78 7.68 -12.22
CA ARG A 383 -24.07 8.90 -12.63
C ARG A 383 -24.01 9.09 -14.15
N TYR A 384 -23.77 8.02 -14.91
CA TYR A 384 -23.39 8.11 -16.33
C TYR A 384 -24.43 7.53 -17.31
N LYS A 385 -25.58 7.02 -16.85
CA LYS A 385 -26.65 6.44 -17.70
C LYS A 385 -27.20 7.34 -18.81
N ASN A 386 -26.96 8.65 -18.79
CA ASN A 386 -27.46 9.58 -19.80
C ASN A 386 -26.40 9.96 -20.84
N ILE A 387 -25.20 9.37 -20.79
CA ILE A 387 -24.10 9.70 -21.70
C ILE A 387 -24.09 8.72 -22.89
N PRO A 388 -24.42 9.16 -24.12
CA PRO A 388 -24.57 8.26 -25.27
C PRO A 388 -23.34 7.37 -25.54
N ALA A 389 -22.14 7.92 -25.39
CA ALA A 389 -20.88 7.19 -25.61
C ALA A 389 -20.66 6.02 -24.62
N LEU A 390 -21.31 6.07 -23.45
CA LEU A 390 -21.15 5.08 -22.39
C LEU A 390 -22.37 4.16 -22.26
N VAL A 391 -23.58 4.66 -22.54
CA VAL A 391 -24.85 3.93 -22.41
C VAL A 391 -24.80 2.55 -23.07
N TYR A 392 -24.34 2.47 -24.32
CA TYR A 392 -24.28 1.19 -25.04
C TYR A 392 -23.38 0.16 -24.36
N LYS A 393 -22.26 0.61 -23.77
CA LYS A 393 -21.34 -0.27 -23.00
C LYS A 393 -21.95 -0.71 -21.67
N MET A 394 -22.96 0.01 -21.17
CA MET A 394 -23.63 -0.27 -19.90
C MET A 394 -24.80 -1.26 -20.04
N PHE A 395 -25.28 -1.52 -21.26
CA PHE A 395 -26.42 -2.42 -21.49
C PHE A 395 -26.23 -3.82 -20.90
N ILE A 396 -25.01 -4.34 -20.86
CA ILE A 396 -24.70 -5.64 -20.23
C ILE A 396 -24.97 -5.69 -18.73
N TYR A 397 -25.11 -4.52 -18.08
CA TYR A 397 -25.37 -4.38 -16.66
C TYR A 397 -26.83 -4.02 -16.35
N PHE A 398 -27.63 -3.72 -17.36
CA PHE A 398 -29.05 -3.39 -17.25
C PHE A 398 -29.91 -4.63 -17.42
N ASP A 399 -31.06 -4.62 -16.77
CA ASP A 399 -32.09 -5.61 -17.07
C ASP A 399 -32.68 -5.32 -18.45
N LYS A 400 -33.14 -6.37 -19.14
CA LYS A 400 -33.67 -6.24 -20.51
C LYS A 400 -34.82 -5.23 -20.59
N SER A 401 -35.69 -5.23 -19.57
CA SER A 401 -36.79 -4.27 -19.45
C SER A 401 -36.30 -2.83 -19.40
N ASP A 402 -35.14 -2.58 -18.78
CA ASP A 402 -34.59 -1.24 -18.66
C ASP A 402 -33.98 -0.77 -19.98
N VAL A 403 -33.29 -1.68 -20.71
CA VAL A 403 -32.68 -1.37 -22.01
C VAL A 403 -33.73 -0.94 -23.03
N VAL A 404 -34.92 -1.55 -23.00
CA VAL A 404 -36.04 -1.18 -23.89
C VAL A 404 -36.39 0.30 -23.76
N ASN A 405 -36.31 0.89 -22.58
CA ASN A 405 -36.61 2.31 -22.35
C ASN A 405 -35.61 3.26 -23.03
N TYR A 406 -34.42 2.78 -23.42
CA TYR A 406 -33.42 3.58 -24.12
C TYR A 406 -33.60 3.56 -25.65
N ILE A 407 -34.47 2.69 -26.19
CA ILE A 407 -34.65 2.56 -27.65
C ILE A 407 -35.06 3.90 -28.26
N GLU A 408 -36.04 4.59 -27.66
CA GLU A 408 -36.58 5.83 -28.25
C GLU A 408 -35.53 6.96 -28.38
N ASP A 409 -34.56 7.01 -27.46
CA ASP A 409 -33.58 8.10 -27.40
C ASP A 409 -32.24 7.73 -28.04
N PHE A 410 -31.87 6.44 -28.06
CA PHE A 410 -30.53 5.99 -28.46
C PHE A 410 -30.51 5.07 -29.68
N LEU A 411 -31.64 4.58 -30.20
CA LEU A 411 -31.69 3.81 -31.44
C LEU A 411 -31.91 4.74 -32.66
N ILE A 412 -30.82 5.14 -33.30
CA ILE A 412 -30.82 6.22 -34.32
C ILE A 412 -30.33 5.72 -35.69
N ASP A 413 -29.42 4.76 -35.69
CA ASP A 413 -28.75 4.25 -36.90
C ASP A 413 -28.45 2.74 -36.82
N LYS A 414 -27.84 2.20 -37.87
CA LYS A 414 -27.46 0.77 -37.94
C LYS A 414 -26.49 0.35 -36.84
N LYS A 415 -25.56 1.23 -36.44
CA LYS A 415 -24.55 0.90 -35.42
C LYS A 415 -25.18 0.83 -34.03
N SER A 416 -26.07 1.75 -33.70
CA SER A 416 -26.86 1.70 -32.47
C SER A 416 -27.75 0.45 -32.42
N LEU A 417 -28.34 0.05 -33.55
CA LEU A 417 -29.14 -1.18 -33.64
C LEU A 417 -28.34 -2.42 -33.26
N GLU A 418 -27.08 -2.53 -33.69
CA GLU A 418 -26.19 -3.64 -33.31
C GLU A 418 -25.97 -3.70 -31.79
N TYR A 419 -25.81 -2.56 -31.12
CA TYR A 419 -25.68 -2.53 -29.65
C TYR A 419 -26.94 -3.00 -28.94
N PHE A 420 -28.13 -2.62 -29.42
CA PHE A 420 -29.40 -3.10 -28.85
C PHE A 420 -29.59 -4.60 -29.08
N LEU A 421 -29.27 -5.10 -30.27
CA LEU A 421 -29.37 -6.52 -30.62
C LEU A 421 -28.42 -7.42 -29.83
N PHE A 422 -27.37 -6.86 -29.22
CA PHE A 422 -26.51 -7.62 -28.30
C PHE A 422 -27.23 -8.04 -27.02
N VAL A 423 -28.27 -7.30 -26.62
CA VAL A 423 -28.98 -7.51 -25.33
C VAL A 423 -30.46 -7.85 -25.51
N LEU A 424 -31.11 -7.30 -26.53
CA LEU A 424 -32.53 -7.49 -26.84
C LEU A 424 -32.72 -8.45 -28.02
N LYS A 425 -33.86 -9.14 -28.05
CA LYS A 425 -34.24 -9.93 -29.22
C LYS A 425 -34.76 -9.02 -30.34
N PRO A 426 -34.63 -9.41 -31.61
CA PRO A 426 -35.25 -8.71 -32.74
C PRO A 426 -36.74 -8.40 -32.51
N THR A 427 -37.49 -9.38 -31.98
CA THR A 427 -38.93 -9.22 -31.67
C THR A 427 -39.19 -8.14 -30.63
N ASP A 428 -38.32 -7.97 -29.62
CA ASP A 428 -38.52 -6.98 -28.56
C ASP A 428 -38.43 -5.55 -29.13
N ILE A 429 -37.46 -5.33 -30.04
CA ILE A 429 -37.28 -4.05 -30.73
C ILE A 429 -38.45 -3.77 -31.67
N LEU A 430 -38.90 -4.78 -32.43
CA LEU A 430 -40.04 -4.64 -33.33
C LEU A 430 -41.32 -4.32 -32.55
N ILE A 431 -41.61 -5.05 -31.47
CA ILE A 431 -42.80 -4.80 -30.64
C ILE A 431 -42.73 -3.39 -30.06
N TYR A 432 -41.61 -3.00 -29.45
CA TYR A 432 -41.46 -1.68 -28.87
C TYR A 432 -41.68 -0.55 -29.89
N ALA A 433 -41.17 -0.69 -31.11
CA ALA A 433 -41.37 0.30 -32.18
C ALA A 433 -42.85 0.57 -32.50
N HIS A 434 -43.74 -0.40 -32.24
CA HIS A 434 -45.19 -0.24 -32.41
C HIS A 434 -45.88 0.41 -31.22
N GLU A 435 -45.28 0.35 -30.02
CA GLU A 435 -45.80 0.93 -28.78
C GLU A 435 -45.40 2.40 -28.60
N MET A 436 -44.45 2.89 -29.41
CA MET A 436 -43.94 4.25 -29.32
C MET A 436 -45.02 5.30 -29.56
N SER A 437 -45.05 6.33 -28.69
CA SER A 437 -45.90 7.50 -28.86
C SER A 437 -45.53 8.31 -30.11
N ASN A 438 -44.23 8.42 -30.40
CA ASN A 438 -43.71 9.10 -31.58
C ASN A 438 -43.68 8.16 -32.81
N ILE A 439 -44.76 8.18 -33.57
CA ILE A 439 -44.95 7.37 -34.79
C ILE A 439 -43.79 7.55 -35.79
N SER A 440 -43.24 8.75 -35.92
CA SER A 440 -42.16 9.02 -36.89
C SER A 440 -40.85 8.33 -36.52
N LYS A 441 -40.52 8.25 -35.23
CA LYS A 441 -39.38 7.48 -34.72
C LYS A 441 -39.63 5.98 -34.88
N GLY A 442 -40.84 5.51 -34.53
CA GLY A 442 -41.23 4.11 -34.73
C GLY A 442 -41.06 3.67 -36.19
N ILE A 443 -41.44 4.50 -37.16
CA ILE A 443 -41.21 4.22 -38.59
C ILE A 443 -39.72 4.09 -38.91
N LYS A 444 -38.87 5.01 -38.46
CA LYS A 444 -37.42 4.95 -38.72
C LYS A 444 -36.80 3.68 -38.14
N ILE A 445 -37.20 3.29 -36.93
CA ILE A 445 -36.72 2.06 -36.29
C ILE A 445 -37.17 0.83 -37.08
N LEU A 446 -38.45 0.78 -37.48
CA LEU A 446 -38.93 -0.32 -38.33
C LEU A 446 -38.14 -0.39 -39.64
N ASP A 447 -37.88 0.73 -40.30
CA ASP A 447 -37.09 0.78 -41.53
C ASP A 447 -35.66 0.23 -41.29
N LEU A 448 -35.01 0.60 -40.17
CA LEU A 448 -33.72 0.03 -39.77
C LEU A 448 -33.80 -1.49 -39.54
N CYS A 449 -34.87 -1.98 -38.90
CA CYS A 449 -35.08 -3.42 -38.71
C CYS A 449 -35.28 -4.16 -40.03
N PHE A 450 -36.04 -3.59 -40.97
CA PHE A 450 -36.25 -4.18 -42.30
C PHE A 450 -34.97 -4.22 -43.15
N ASP A 451 -34.09 -3.22 -43.00
CA ASP A 451 -32.81 -3.13 -43.70
C ASP A 451 -31.71 -4.01 -43.09
N SER A 452 -31.89 -4.47 -41.85
CA SER A 452 -30.88 -5.26 -41.13
C SER A 452 -31.01 -6.76 -41.43
N PRO A 453 -29.89 -7.48 -41.66
CA PRO A 453 -29.90 -8.93 -41.84
C PRO A 453 -30.18 -9.70 -40.54
N ALA A 454 -30.12 -9.03 -39.38
CA ALA A 454 -30.40 -9.65 -38.08
C ALA A 454 -31.88 -10.03 -37.88
N PHE A 455 -32.78 -9.46 -38.69
CA PHE A 455 -34.22 -9.69 -38.61
C PHE A 455 -34.64 -10.65 -39.72
N ASN A 456 -35.19 -11.79 -39.33
CA ASN A 456 -35.68 -12.81 -40.24
C ASN A 456 -37.21 -12.80 -40.35
N GLU A 457 -37.72 -13.60 -41.27
CA GLU A 457 -39.16 -13.74 -41.55
C GLU A 457 -39.99 -14.07 -40.30
N ASN A 458 -39.52 -14.99 -39.46
CA ASN A 458 -40.24 -15.44 -38.27
C ASN A 458 -40.36 -14.33 -37.21
N ASP A 459 -39.37 -13.44 -37.11
CA ASP A 459 -39.41 -12.31 -36.17
C ASP A 459 -40.57 -11.35 -36.50
N PHE A 460 -40.79 -11.09 -37.80
CA PHE A 460 -41.89 -10.24 -38.25
C PHE A 460 -43.25 -10.93 -38.08
N ILE A 461 -43.35 -12.22 -38.41
CA ILE A 461 -44.59 -13.00 -38.22
C ILE A 461 -44.96 -13.05 -36.74
N TYR A 462 -43.98 -13.37 -35.88
CA TYR A 462 -44.16 -13.41 -34.44
C TYR A 462 -44.66 -12.07 -33.93
N THR A 463 -43.96 -10.98 -34.27
CA THR A 463 -44.35 -9.62 -33.84
C THR A 463 -45.77 -9.27 -34.26
N LEU A 464 -46.13 -9.51 -35.53
CA LEU A 464 -47.48 -9.21 -36.04
C LEU A 464 -48.55 -9.97 -35.27
N ASN A 465 -48.33 -11.26 -34.99
CA ASN A 465 -49.26 -12.05 -34.20
C ASN A 465 -49.33 -11.58 -32.73
N THR A 466 -48.21 -11.16 -32.13
CA THR A 466 -48.17 -10.67 -30.75
C THR A 466 -48.95 -9.37 -30.55
N ILE A 467 -48.88 -8.46 -31.53
CA ILE A 467 -49.54 -7.14 -31.45
C ILE A 467 -50.91 -7.10 -32.16
N GLU A 468 -51.43 -8.26 -32.60
CA GLU A 468 -52.69 -8.37 -33.35
C GLU A 468 -53.86 -7.78 -32.56
N ASP A 469 -53.92 -8.04 -31.25
CA ASP A 469 -55.02 -7.62 -30.38
C ASP A 469 -54.94 -6.14 -29.98
N SER A 470 -53.74 -5.58 -29.82
CA SER A 470 -53.55 -4.17 -29.47
C SER A 470 -53.74 -3.22 -30.65
N MET A 471 -53.67 -3.73 -31.88
CA MET A 471 -53.87 -2.98 -33.14
C MET A 471 -53.13 -1.62 -33.18
N PRO A 472 -51.81 -1.59 -32.94
CA PRO A 472 -51.04 -0.35 -32.97
C PRO A 472 -51.05 0.30 -34.36
N ALA A 473 -50.87 1.62 -34.41
CA ALA A 473 -51.02 2.39 -35.65
C ALA A 473 -50.11 1.93 -36.81
N LEU A 474 -48.97 1.31 -36.49
CA LEU A 474 -47.98 0.84 -37.46
C LEU A 474 -48.18 -0.62 -37.92
N ILE A 475 -49.12 -1.37 -37.33
CA ILE A 475 -49.28 -2.81 -37.59
C ILE A 475 -49.46 -3.14 -39.08
N ILE A 476 -50.28 -2.36 -39.78
CA ILE A 476 -50.55 -2.57 -41.21
C ILE A 476 -49.35 -2.14 -42.07
N ARG A 477 -48.59 -1.12 -41.64
CA ARG A 477 -47.33 -0.75 -42.31
C ARG A 477 -46.37 -1.94 -42.25
N THR A 478 -46.19 -2.52 -41.08
CA THR A 478 -45.31 -3.67 -40.87
C THR A 478 -45.78 -4.86 -41.69
N LEU A 479 -47.08 -5.16 -41.70
CA LEU A 479 -47.65 -6.20 -42.56
C LEU A 479 -47.33 -5.99 -44.05
N ILE A 480 -47.52 -4.77 -44.55
CA ILE A 480 -47.20 -4.40 -45.94
C ILE A 480 -45.72 -4.61 -46.24
N LEU A 481 -44.83 -4.12 -45.37
CA LEU A 481 -43.38 -4.24 -45.56
C LEU A 481 -42.91 -5.69 -45.50
N THR A 482 -43.45 -6.48 -44.57
CA THR A 482 -43.21 -7.93 -44.49
C THR A 482 -43.63 -8.64 -45.76
N TYR A 483 -44.83 -8.37 -46.28
CA TYR A 483 -45.29 -8.98 -47.54
C TYR A 483 -44.43 -8.57 -48.74
N LYS A 484 -44.02 -7.30 -48.81
CA LYS A 484 -43.13 -6.83 -49.88
C LYS A 484 -41.76 -7.49 -49.83
N LYS A 485 -41.20 -7.72 -48.64
CA LYS A 485 -39.90 -8.38 -48.45
C LYS A 485 -40.00 -9.89 -48.66
N TYR A 486 -41.12 -10.50 -48.26
CA TYR A 486 -41.37 -11.95 -48.30
C TYR A 486 -42.69 -12.27 -49.04
N PRO A 487 -42.73 -12.20 -50.38
CA PRO A 487 -43.97 -12.35 -51.14
C PRO A 487 -44.67 -13.71 -51.00
N HIS A 488 -43.95 -14.76 -50.58
CA HIS A 488 -44.52 -16.09 -50.32
C HIS A 488 -45.45 -16.10 -49.09
N LEU A 489 -45.36 -15.10 -48.21
CA LEU A 489 -46.28 -14.89 -47.08
C LEU A 489 -47.66 -14.36 -47.47
N ARG A 490 -48.07 -14.52 -48.73
CA ARG A 490 -49.40 -14.10 -49.22
C ARG A 490 -50.53 -14.64 -48.35
N ASN A 491 -50.54 -15.94 -48.05
CA ASN A 491 -51.62 -16.57 -47.28
C ASN A 491 -51.65 -16.06 -45.83
N PHE A 492 -50.49 -15.89 -45.20
CA PHE A 492 -50.39 -15.27 -43.88
C PHE A 492 -50.97 -13.85 -43.88
N THR A 493 -50.58 -13.05 -44.87
CA THR A 493 -51.02 -11.65 -45.03
C THR A 493 -52.54 -11.56 -45.20
N VAL A 494 -53.11 -12.41 -46.06
CA VAL A 494 -54.56 -12.51 -46.29
C VAL A 494 -55.30 -12.87 -45.01
N ASN A 495 -54.86 -13.91 -44.31
CA ASN A 495 -55.49 -14.38 -43.08
C ASN A 495 -55.42 -13.32 -41.97
N PHE A 496 -54.28 -12.65 -41.84
CA PHE A 496 -54.07 -11.61 -40.84
C PHE A 496 -54.94 -10.37 -41.11
N LEU A 497 -55.04 -9.91 -42.36
CA LEU A 497 -55.94 -8.84 -42.76
C LEU A 497 -57.40 -9.17 -42.47
N TYR A 498 -57.83 -10.38 -42.84
CA TYR A 498 -59.19 -10.82 -42.58
C TYR A 498 -59.53 -10.77 -41.09
N LYS A 499 -58.63 -11.25 -40.22
CA LYS A 499 -58.80 -11.17 -38.76
C LYS A 499 -58.90 -9.73 -38.26
N ILE A 500 -57.98 -8.85 -38.68
CA ILE A 500 -57.95 -7.45 -38.21
C ILE A 500 -59.18 -6.66 -38.68
N ILE A 501 -59.60 -6.83 -39.93
CA ILE A 501 -60.83 -6.20 -40.44
C ILE A 501 -62.03 -6.65 -39.60
N ASN A 502 -62.04 -7.92 -39.18
CA ASN A 502 -63.10 -8.46 -38.34
C ASN A 502 -63.13 -7.93 -36.90
N LYS A 503 -62.01 -7.39 -36.41
CA LYS A 503 -61.86 -6.75 -35.08
C LYS A 503 -62.17 -5.25 -35.07
N ASN A 504 -62.98 -4.75 -36.01
CA ASN A 504 -63.38 -3.32 -36.12
C ASN A 504 -62.25 -2.34 -36.42
N ALA A 505 -61.10 -2.80 -36.93
CA ALA A 505 -59.98 -1.92 -37.29
C ALA A 505 -60.34 -0.83 -38.32
N LEU A 506 -61.39 -1.04 -39.12
CA LEU A 506 -61.89 -0.06 -40.10
C LEU A 506 -62.48 1.21 -39.47
N GLN A 507 -62.82 1.20 -38.17
CA GLN A 507 -63.30 2.39 -37.46
C GLN A 507 -62.16 3.37 -37.13
N ASN A 508 -60.92 2.88 -37.04
CA ASN A 508 -59.74 3.71 -36.85
C ASN A 508 -59.25 4.24 -38.20
N SER A 509 -59.30 5.56 -38.39
CA SER A 509 -58.98 6.21 -39.67
C SER A 509 -57.56 5.87 -40.18
N LYS A 510 -56.57 5.78 -39.30
CA LYS A 510 -55.18 5.44 -39.67
C LYS A 510 -55.06 3.98 -40.13
N LEU A 511 -55.68 3.06 -39.40
CA LEU A 511 -55.68 1.64 -39.77
C LEU A 511 -56.48 1.41 -41.04
N LYS A 512 -57.63 2.07 -41.20
CA LYS A 512 -58.46 2.01 -42.42
C LYS A 512 -57.65 2.34 -43.67
N THR A 513 -56.92 3.45 -43.68
CA THR A 513 -56.07 3.82 -44.83
C THR A 513 -54.99 2.77 -45.11
N GLY A 514 -54.36 2.24 -44.06
CA GLY A 514 -53.38 1.17 -44.19
C GLY A 514 -53.98 -0.11 -44.77
N ILE A 515 -55.15 -0.54 -44.27
CA ILE A 515 -55.86 -1.74 -44.69
C ILE A 515 -56.22 -1.65 -46.17
N ILE A 516 -56.82 -0.54 -46.61
CA ILE A 516 -57.17 -0.31 -48.01
C ILE A 516 -55.92 -0.41 -48.89
N LYS A 517 -54.82 0.24 -48.49
CA LYS A 517 -53.56 0.17 -49.23
C LYS A 517 -52.96 -1.23 -49.28
N CYS A 518 -53.11 -2.01 -48.22
CA CYS A 518 -52.64 -3.39 -48.19
C CYS A 518 -53.49 -4.28 -49.12
N LEU A 519 -54.82 -4.09 -49.13
CA LEU A 519 -55.72 -4.77 -50.06
C LEU A 519 -55.37 -4.42 -51.52
N GLU A 520 -55.09 -3.16 -51.85
CA GLU A 520 -54.65 -2.75 -53.19
C GLU A 520 -53.37 -3.49 -53.63
N ILE A 521 -52.43 -3.68 -52.70
CA ILE A 521 -51.17 -4.40 -52.95
C ILE A 521 -51.43 -5.90 -53.21
N LEU A 522 -52.40 -6.51 -52.53
CA LEU A 522 -52.76 -7.93 -52.70
C LEU A 522 -53.47 -8.24 -54.02
N LYS A 523 -53.95 -7.22 -54.75
CA LYS A 523 -54.62 -7.37 -56.05
C LYS A 523 -55.72 -8.44 -55.98
N SER A 524 -55.68 -9.47 -56.82
CA SER A 524 -56.76 -10.46 -56.93
C SER A 524 -57.17 -11.12 -55.60
N SER A 525 -56.23 -11.37 -54.67
CA SER A 525 -56.58 -11.96 -53.36
C SER A 525 -57.37 -11.02 -52.46
N SER A 526 -57.35 -9.71 -52.70
CA SER A 526 -58.18 -8.78 -51.92
C SER A 526 -59.66 -9.00 -52.18
N VAL A 527 -60.04 -9.48 -53.37
CA VAL A 527 -61.45 -9.70 -53.75
C VAL A 527 -62.05 -10.85 -52.94
N GLU A 528 -61.28 -11.91 -52.69
CA GLU A 528 -61.69 -13.02 -51.82
C GLU A 528 -61.91 -12.55 -50.37
N ILE A 529 -60.99 -11.71 -49.84
CA ILE A 529 -61.17 -11.10 -48.52
C ILE A 529 -62.43 -10.26 -48.50
N ILE A 530 -62.59 -9.32 -49.44
CA ILE A 530 -63.74 -8.40 -49.48
C ILE A 530 -65.06 -9.17 -49.60
N ALA A 531 -65.11 -10.23 -50.42
CA ALA A 531 -66.31 -11.03 -50.62
C ALA A 531 -66.81 -11.75 -49.36
N SER A 532 -65.90 -12.03 -48.42
CA SER A 532 -66.22 -12.68 -47.13
C SER A 532 -66.58 -11.73 -45.99
N LEU A 533 -66.63 -10.41 -46.24
CA LEU A 533 -66.99 -9.39 -45.24
C LEU A 533 -68.49 -9.07 -45.24
N SER A 534 -68.95 -8.38 -44.19
CA SER A 534 -70.31 -7.82 -44.13
C SER A 534 -70.49 -6.63 -45.08
N GLU A 535 -71.74 -6.35 -45.51
CA GLU A 535 -72.09 -5.23 -46.40
C GLU A 535 -71.49 -3.89 -45.95
N GLU A 536 -71.60 -3.56 -44.66
CA GLU A 536 -71.05 -2.32 -44.09
C GLU A 536 -69.53 -2.18 -44.29
N ARG A 537 -68.78 -3.28 -44.07
CA ARG A 537 -67.31 -3.29 -44.20
C ARG A 537 -66.88 -3.25 -45.65
N ILE A 538 -67.60 -3.92 -46.54
CA ILE A 538 -67.40 -3.86 -47.98
C ILE A 538 -67.55 -2.40 -48.45
N LEU A 539 -68.65 -1.75 -48.11
CA LEU A 539 -68.88 -0.33 -48.46
C LEU A 539 -67.75 0.55 -47.95
N THR A 540 -67.39 0.41 -46.67
CA THR A 540 -66.31 1.18 -46.04
C THR A 540 -64.97 1.07 -46.77
N ILE A 541 -64.64 -0.10 -47.32
CA ILE A 541 -63.42 -0.36 -48.09
C ILE A 541 -63.55 0.19 -49.52
N LEU A 542 -64.65 -0.10 -50.22
CA LEU A 542 -64.85 0.29 -51.63
C LEU A 542 -65.05 1.80 -51.82
N ASP A 543 -65.62 2.49 -50.84
CA ASP A 543 -65.67 3.96 -50.83
C ASP A 543 -64.28 4.58 -50.70
N GLY A 544 -63.36 3.86 -50.07
CA GLY A 544 -62.00 4.33 -49.83
C GLY A 544 -61.00 4.07 -50.96
N SER A 545 -61.35 3.25 -51.97
CA SER A 545 -60.48 2.97 -53.12
C SER A 545 -61.25 2.66 -54.39
N LYS A 546 -61.06 3.51 -55.41
CA LYS A 546 -61.58 3.27 -56.76
C LYS A 546 -60.94 2.02 -57.39
N MET A 547 -59.66 1.80 -57.17
CA MET A 547 -58.95 0.63 -57.71
C MET A 547 -59.56 -0.68 -57.21
N LEU A 548 -59.84 -0.79 -55.91
CA LEU A 548 -60.46 -1.99 -55.35
C LEU A 548 -61.88 -2.19 -55.87
N LYS A 549 -62.63 -1.10 -56.05
CA LYS A 549 -63.99 -1.12 -56.63
C LYS A 549 -63.97 -1.67 -58.05
N ASP A 550 -63.11 -1.12 -58.91
CA ASP A 550 -62.97 -1.56 -60.29
C ASP A 550 -62.54 -3.04 -60.34
N LEU A 551 -61.58 -3.44 -59.50
CA LEU A 551 -61.12 -4.83 -59.38
C LEU A 551 -62.25 -5.78 -58.94
N CYS A 552 -63.07 -5.39 -57.95
CA CYS A 552 -64.20 -6.20 -57.50
C CYS A 552 -65.27 -6.35 -58.59
N ILE A 553 -65.59 -5.28 -59.33
CA ILE A 553 -66.54 -5.31 -60.46
C ILE A 553 -66.03 -6.26 -61.54
N GLU A 554 -64.79 -6.09 -62.00
CA GLU A 554 -64.19 -6.95 -63.02
C GLU A 554 -64.18 -8.42 -62.61
N THR A 555 -63.94 -8.70 -61.32
CA THR A 555 -63.81 -10.09 -60.85
C THR A 555 -65.17 -10.76 -60.66
N VAL A 556 -66.16 -10.06 -60.09
CA VAL A 556 -67.50 -10.63 -59.82
C VAL A 556 -68.31 -10.84 -61.10
N TYR A 557 -68.08 -10.02 -62.14
CA TYR A 557 -68.78 -10.13 -63.42
C TYR A 557 -68.03 -10.92 -64.49
N LYS A 558 -66.84 -11.46 -64.20
CA LYS A 558 -66.19 -12.47 -65.05
C LYS A 558 -67.06 -13.73 -65.16
N ALA A 559 -67.07 -14.34 -66.35
CA ALA A 559 -67.92 -15.47 -66.69
C ALA A 559 -67.81 -16.62 -65.66
N ASP A 560 -66.60 -16.89 -65.17
CA ASP A 560 -66.30 -18.00 -64.26
C ASP A 560 -66.78 -17.76 -62.81
N CYS A 561 -66.96 -16.51 -62.41
CA CYS A 561 -67.35 -16.13 -61.04
C CYS A 561 -68.83 -15.70 -60.92
N LYS A 562 -69.54 -15.59 -62.06
CA LYS A 562 -70.90 -15.04 -62.16
C LYS A 562 -71.93 -15.78 -61.30
N TYR A 563 -71.71 -17.07 -61.04
CA TYR A 563 -72.62 -17.93 -60.25
C TYR A 563 -72.01 -18.48 -58.95
N SER A 564 -70.79 -18.07 -58.58
CA SER A 564 -70.21 -18.50 -57.32
C SER A 564 -70.96 -17.84 -56.15
N LYS A 565 -71.37 -18.68 -55.18
CA LYS A 565 -72.08 -18.28 -53.97
C LYS A 565 -71.23 -17.42 -53.04
N GLU A 566 -69.91 -17.58 -53.09
CA GLU A 566 -68.94 -16.87 -52.24
C GLU A 566 -68.94 -15.36 -52.52
N TYR A 567 -69.37 -14.94 -53.71
CA TYR A 567 -69.44 -13.53 -54.11
C TYR A 567 -70.83 -12.92 -54.00
N ASN A 568 -71.82 -13.62 -53.43
CA ASN A 568 -73.21 -13.13 -53.42
C ASN A 568 -73.35 -11.78 -52.69
N ILE A 569 -72.81 -11.67 -51.48
CA ILE A 569 -72.89 -10.43 -50.69
C ILE A 569 -72.20 -9.30 -51.45
N LEU A 570 -70.98 -9.51 -51.95
CA LEU A 570 -70.26 -8.51 -52.73
C LEU A 570 -71.01 -8.11 -54.00
N ARG A 571 -71.63 -9.06 -54.71
CA ARG A 571 -72.42 -8.80 -55.93
C ARG A 571 -73.66 -7.96 -55.61
N ASP A 572 -74.34 -8.24 -54.51
CA ASP A 572 -75.52 -7.49 -54.08
C ASP A 572 -75.14 -6.07 -53.66
N VAL A 573 -74.02 -5.89 -52.94
CA VAL A 573 -73.48 -4.57 -52.59
C VAL A 573 -73.09 -3.79 -53.84
N LEU A 574 -72.36 -4.40 -54.79
CA LEU A 574 -72.02 -3.74 -56.05
C LEU A 574 -73.29 -3.30 -56.77
N ARG A 575 -74.24 -4.20 -57.08
CA ARG A 575 -75.49 -3.85 -57.79
C ARG A 575 -76.33 -2.76 -57.13
N LYS A 576 -76.32 -2.69 -55.80
CA LYS A 576 -77.17 -1.78 -55.03
C LYS A 576 -76.58 -0.37 -54.93
N TYR A 577 -75.24 -0.24 -54.96
CA TYR A 577 -74.58 1.04 -54.66
C TYR A 577 -73.63 1.54 -55.78
N TYR A 578 -73.25 0.71 -56.76
CA TYR A 578 -72.28 1.01 -57.82
C TYR A 578 -72.68 0.44 -59.18
#